data_AF-A0A9P9EDN2-F1
#
_entry.id   AF-A0A9P9EDN2-F1
#
_cell.length_a   1.000
_cell.length_b   1.000
_cell.length_c   1.000
_cell.angle_alpha   90.00
_cell.angle_beta   90.00
_cell.angle_gamma   90.00
#
_symmetry.space_group_name_H-M   'P 1'
#
loop_
_entity.id
_entity.type
_entity.pdbx_description
1 polymer ?
#
loop_
_entity_poly.entity_id
_entity_poly.type
_entity_poly.pdbx_seq_one_letter_code
_entity_poly.pdbx_strand_id
1 'polypeptide(L)'
;METFGGWKETDTSYLQSLKNHTSRLPSLKLLNALPHVPEHPARIKVLEYDDNNRISELDIRNLKHLEAYLTTPPPPPSSSTEKYKPTTRFYLIEDISLPYVSLIGSHFHIDPRFFTSYLKFDPDRTQNFLQNYHTMRRLPSLRPRDQYETFVYHEIRTFDGPAPRREEYEILTKDNVRRLVTTVDHHNGAFTGLVRRNLGVWWKERGGEGGEGIWNVILLLDPPMSSHLIIKPWTSNTWTPITCPNSSYLDGPLDESPWPPYSPTSPPTNPPQPPPSILKTLTSHLLSQPPPLSPPLIPHPLLSSHWTLLLEYLIGVVSDLEKGLLKFEQMDAHPRAEHITAEVTTLRCLLSDVNSWRRRLYFYLEQMLWNVESAVAWGNVPVGRHDHPRGHGEKVVNNAAQAPPTPLTDLHHIQTHLLLLQSRIQSLLPVVMGAFSLLEAQHSVLKADLTIRLSGIALVFVPLSFTASLLSMSDDFTPGKGKFWVFWVVSAPLIVGLFWWGFWVQIGRVRRGWRWRGRGREEVEFGGKIE
;
A
#
# COMPACT_ATOMS: atom_id res chain seq x y z
N MET A 1 20.47 0.07 23.96
CA MET A 1 20.10 -0.84 25.07
C MET A 1 19.62 0.04 26.21
N GLU A 2 18.53 0.78 25.98
CA GLU A 2 17.89 1.58 27.02
C GLU A 2 16.74 0.74 27.57
N THR A 3 16.87 0.42 28.85
CA THR A 3 16.00 -0.49 29.59
C THR A 3 14.82 0.31 30.14
N PHE A 4 13.68 -0.34 30.42
CA PHE A 4 12.47 0.34 30.88
C PHE A 4 12.62 0.88 32.32
N GLY A 5 13.43 1.90 32.52
CA GLY A 5 13.63 2.61 33.78
C GLY A 5 12.97 3.97 33.69
N GLY A 6 11.84 4.16 34.37
CA GLY A 6 11.20 5.48 34.44
C GLY A 6 9.69 5.51 34.69
N TRP A 7 9.03 4.41 35.06
CA TRP A 7 7.61 4.43 35.40
C TRP A 7 7.36 3.70 36.73
N LYS A 8 6.49 4.31 37.55
CA LYS A 8 6.23 4.05 38.98
C LYS A 8 6.28 2.57 39.38
N GLU A 9 6.99 2.30 40.47
CA GLU A 9 7.17 1.01 41.15
C GLU A 9 5.89 0.35 41.71
N THR A 10 4.69 0.83 41.36
CA THR A 10 3.44 0.36 41.99
C THR A 10 2.53 -0.50 41.10
N ASP A 11 2.74 -0.59 39.77
CA ASP A 11 1.90 -1.40 38.84
C ASP A 11 2.69 -2.34 37.91
N THR A 12 3.84 -2.83 38.39
CA THR A 12 4.91 -3.35 37.52
C THR A 12 4.81 -4.84 37.14
N SER A 13 3.86 -5.63 37.64
CA SER A 13 3.90 -7.09 37.45
C SER A 13 3.79 -7.53 35.98
N TYR A 14 2.92 -6.89 35.19
CA TYR A 14 2.73 -7.23 33.78
C TYR A 14 3.95 -6.85 32.93
N LEU A 15 4.36 -5.58 32.94
CA LEU A 15 5.54 -5.12 32.18
C LEU A 15 6.84 -5.80 32.62
N GLN A 16 6.99 -6.10 33.92
CA GLN A 16 8.13 -6.87 34.42
C GLN A 16 8.09 -8.32 33.95
N SER A 17 6.91 -8.95 33.91
CA SER A 17 6.73 -10.25 33.26
C SER A 17 7.13 -10.19 31.78
N LEU A 18 6.77 -9.12 31.05
CA LEU A 18 7.20 -8.94 29.66
C LEU A 18 8.72 -8.94 29.53
N LYS A 19 9.40 -8.11 30.34
CA LYS A 19 10.86 -7.99 30.38
C LYS A 19 11.51 -9.37 30.55
N ASN A 20 11.02 -10.15 31.51
CA ASN A 20 11.56 -11.49 31.82
C ASN A 20 11.40 -12.46 30.64
N HIS A 21 10.36 -12.29 29.82
CA HIS A 21 10.09 -13.16 28.67
C HIS A 21 10.71 -12.67 27.35
N THR A 22 11.32 -11.48 27.29
CA THR A 22 11.92 -10.93 26.06
C THR A 22 13.06 -11.77 25.48
N SER A 23 13.75 -12.58 26.30
CA SER A 23 14.80 -13.49 25.85
C SER A 23 14.24 -14.67 25.06
N ARG A 24 13.11 -15.24 25.52
CA ARG A 24 12.39 -16.33 24.83
C ARG A 24 11.51 -15.82 23.69
N LEU A 25 11.00 -14.60 23.81
CA LEU A 25 10.09 -13.97 22.85
C LEU A 25 10.63 -12.59 22.46
N PRO A 26 11.57 -12.51 21.51
CA PRO A 26 12.18 -11.24 21.10
C PRO A 26 11.19 -10.20 20.58
N SER A 27 10.04 -10.64 20.03
CA SER A 27 8.99 -9.74 19.53
C SER A 27 8.38 -8.85 20.61
N LEU A 28 8.47 -9.23 21.90
CA LEU A 28 7.99 -8.39 23.01
C LEU A 28 8.72 -7.05 23.11
N LYS A 29 9.94 -6.95 22.58
CA LYS A 29 10.70 -5.70 22.52
C LYS A 29 10.03 -4.62 21.66
N LEU A 30 9.09 -5.00 20.79
CA LEU A 30 8.32 -4.08 19.97
C LEU A 30 7.41 -3.16 20.80
N LEU A 31 7.03 -3.58 22.01
CA LEU A 31 6.24 -2.75 22.93
C LEU A 31 7.01 -1.51 23.39
N ASN A 32 8.34 -1.52 23.31
CA ASN A 32 9.17 -0.34 23.63
C ASN A 32 9.03 0.77 22.58
N ALA A 33 8.45 0.48 21.42
CA ALA A 33 8.16 1.50 20.42
C ALA A 33 6.96 2.38 20.81
N LEU A 34 6.11 1.90 21.73
CA LEU A 34 5.00 2.68 22.24
C LEU A 34 5.49 3.75 23.21
N PRO A 35 4.87 4.93 23.21
CA PRO A 35 5.26 5.99 24.11
C PRO A 35 4.92 5.60 25.56
N HIS A 36 5.87 5.85 26.47
CA HIS A 36 5.71 5.62 27.92
C HIS A 36 4.71 6.60 28.55
N VAL A 37 4.64 7.81 27.99
CA VAL A 37 3.64 8.83 28.31
C VAL A 37 2.81 9.03 27.05
N PRO A 38 1.48 8.87 27.09
CA PRO A 38 0.66 9.04 25.89
C PRO A 38 0.91 10.43 25.27
N GLU A 39 1.32 10.48 24.00
CA GLU A 39 1.44 11.74 23.26
C GLU A 39 0.04 12.28 22.93
N HIS A 40 -0.90 11.35 22.72
CA HIS A 40 -2.32 11.60 22.46
C HIS A 40 -3.20 10.75 23.39
N PRO A 41 -4.38 11.26 23.82
CA PRO A 41 -5.31 10.48 24.64
C PRO A 41 -5.94 9.36 23.81
N ALA A 42 -5.81 8.11 24.27
CA ALA A 42 -6.49 6.97 23.65
C ALA A 42 -8.01 7.15 23.73
N ARG A 43 -8.72 6.95 22.62
CA ARG A 43 -10.19 7.00 22.58
C ARG A 43 -10.73 5.63 22.89
N ILE A 44 -11.48 5.51 23.98
CA ILE A 44 -12.01 4.23 24.44
C ILE A 44 -13.52 4.32 24.56
N LYS A 45 -14.22 3.40 23.91
CA LYS A 45 -15.66 3.25 24.00
C LYS A 45 -16.01 1.85 24.47
N VAL A 46 -16.86 1.77 25.49
CA VAL A 46 -17.33 0.50 26.07
C VAL A 46 -18.81 0.33 25.74
N LEU A 47 -19.16 -0.84 25.22
CA LEU A 47 -20.54 -1.25 24.97
C LEU A 47 -20.86 -2.44 25.87
N GLU A 48 -21.85 -2.31 26.75
CA GLU A 48 -22.31 -3.42 27.58
C GLU A 48 -23.70 -3.88 27.13
N TYR A 49 -23.83 -5.18 26.91
CA TYR A 49 -25.08 -5.84 26.55
C TYR A 49 -25.62 -6.55 27.80
N ASP A 50 -26.91 -6.39 28.08
CA ASP A 50 -27.62 -7.15 29.12
C ASP A 50 -28.27 -8.43 28.58
N ASP A 51 -28.91 -9.20 29.47
CA ASP A 51 -29.67 -10.42 29.11
C ASP A 51 -30.84 -10.13 28.13
N ASN A 52 -31.30 -8.88 28.08
CA ASN A 52 -32.41 -8.43 27.23
C ASN A 52 -31.92 -7.74 25.94
N ASN A 53 -30.63 -7.86 25.60
CA ASN A 53 -29.97 -7.18 24.47
C ASN A 53 -30.08 -5.64 24.49
N ARG A 54 -30.30 -5.02 25.65
CA ARG A 54 -30.19 -3.57 25.81
C ARG A 54 -28.71 -3.21 25.89
N ILE A 55 -28.37 -2.12 25.22
CA ILE A 55 -26.99 -1.66 25.08
C ILE A 55 -26.79 -0.41 25.94
N SER A 56 -25.80 -0.45 26.83
CA SER A 56 -25.27 0.74 27.49
C SER A 56 -23.98 1.18 26.80
N GLU A 57 -23.83 2.48 26.57
CA GLU A 57 -22.65 3.08 25.96
C GLU A 57 -21.89 3.90 27.01
N LEU A 58 -20.57 3.70 27.11
CA LEU A 58 -19.71 4.48 27.99
C LEU A 58 -18.45 4.94 27.27
N ASP A 59 -18.23 6.26 27.26
CA ASP A 59 -17.00 6.86 26.72
C ASP A 59 -15.96 7.09 27.82
N ILE A 60 -14.81 6.43 27.69
CA ILE A 60 -13.69 6.53 28.62
C ILE A 60 -12.65 7.49 28.06
N ARG A 61 -12.48 8.63 28.75
CA ARG A 61 -11.67 9.78 28.28
C ARG A 61 -10.19 9.73 28.66
N ASN A 62 -9.81 9.00 29.71
CA ASN A 62 -8.43 8.96 30.19
C ASN A 62 -8.12 7.67 30.95
N LEU A 63 -6.83 7.42 31.20
CA LEU A 63 -6.35 6.21 31.87
C LEU A 63 -6.93 6.03 33.28
N LYS A 64 -7.07 7.11 34.06
CA LYS A 64 -7.63 7.05 35.42
C LYS A 64 -9.10 6.66 35.43
N HIS A 65 -9.87 7.14 34.46
CA HIS A 65 -11.27 6.78 34.29
C HIS A 65 -11.41 5.31 33.89
N LEU A 66 -10.51 4.80 33.03
CA LEU A 66 -10.46 3.38 32.71
C LEU A 66 -10.15 2.53 33.94
N GLU A 67 -9.14 2.90 34.72
CA GLU A 67 -8.76 2.20 35.95
C GLU A 67 -9.93 2.15 36.93
N ALA A 68 -10.58 3.30 37.20
CA ALA A 68 -11.75 3.38 38.07
C ALA A 68 -12.92 2.51 37.58
N TYR A 69 -13.17 2.48 36.26
CA TYR A 69 -14.19 1.63 35.66
C TYR A 69 -13.87 0.14 35.81
N LEU A 70 -12.61 -0.25 35.61
CA LEU A 70 -12.17 -1.64 35.70
C LEU A 70 -12.15 -2.17 37.16
N THR A 71 -11.92 -1.30 38.15
CA THR A 71 -11.97 -1.65 39.58
C THR A 71 -13.38 -1.66 40.12
N THR A 72 -14.18 -0.65 39.76
CA THR A 72 -15.52 -0.40 40.27
C THR A 72 -16.41 0.04 39.10
N PRO A 73 -17.01 -0.91 38.35
CA PRO A 73 -17.90 -0.55 37.26
C PRO A 73 -19.10 0.23 37.83
N PRO A 74 -19.58 1.28 37.13
CA PRO A 74 -20.69 2.10 37.58
C PRO A 74 -21.95 1.24 37.79
N PRO A 75 -22.81 1.61 38.77
CA PRO A 75 -24.08 0.95 38.94
C PRO A 75 -24.93 1.12 37.67
N PRO A 76 -25.80 0.15 37.36
CA PRO A 76 -26.63 0.20 36.17
C PRO A 76 -27.50 1.46 36.11
N PRO A 77 -27.87 1.92 34.90
CA PRO A 77 -28.74 3.09 34.74
C PRO A 77 -30.03 2.90 35.55
N SER A 78 -30.35 3.92 36.36
CA SER A 78 -31.35 3.93 37.43
C SER A 78 -32.82 3.82 36.99
N SER A 79 -33.09 3.31 35.77
CA SER A 79 -34.43 3.15 35.21
C SER A 79 -34.95 1.71 35.20
N SER A 80 -34.18 0.72 35.68
CA SER A 80 -34.64 -0.67 35.78
C SER A 80 -34.85 -1.11 37.23
N THR A 81 -36.09 -1.44 37.57
CA THR A 81 -36.48 -2.15 38.80
C THR A 81 -35.95 -3.60 38.84
N GLU A 82 -35.41 -4.10 37.72
CA GLU A 82 -34.76 -5.41 37.60
C GLU A 82 -33.23 -5.28 37.76
N LYS A 83 -32.60 -6.31 38.36
CA LYS A 83 -31.15 -6.44 38.48
C LYS A 83 -30.51 -6.47 37.09
N TYR A 84 -29.94 -5.36 36.64
CA TYR A 84 -29.10 -5.32 35.45
C TYR A 84 -27.86 -6.20 35.65
N LYS A 85 -27.69 -7.20 34.78
CA LYS A 85 -26.52 -8.06 34.74
C LYS A 85 -25.98 -8.06 33.30
N PRO A 86 -24.77 -7.51 33.07
CA PRO A 86 -24.19 -7.49 31.72
C PRO A 86 -23.74 -8.89 31.33
N THR A 87 -24.12 -9.34 30.14
CA THR A 87 -23.71 -10.61 29.54
C THR A 87 -22.42 -10.47 28.74
N THR A 88 -22.29 -9.36 27.99
CA THR A 88 -21.16 -9.13 27.08
C THR A 88 -20.68 -7.68 27.17
N ARG A 89 -19.36 -7.49 27.15
CA ARG A 89 -18.70 -6.18 27.13
C ARG A 89 -17.73 -6.07 25.97
N PHE A 90 -17.90 -5.05 25.13
CA PHE A 90 -16.96 -4.68 24.09
C PHE A 90 -16.15 -3.46 24.50
N TYR A 91 -14.83 -3.56 24.41
CA TYR A 91 -13.90 -2.45 24.63
C TYR A 91 -13.29 -2.07 23.28
N LEU A 92 -13.77 -0.99 22.67
CA LEU A 92 -13.23 -0.40 21.45
C LEU A 92 -12.15 0.60 21.86
N ILE A 93 -10.88 0.29 21.60
CA ILE A 93 -9.73 1.07 22.04
C ILE A 93 -8.97 1.54 20.82
N GLU A 94 -8.88 2.85 20.65
CA GLU A 94 -8.16 3.47 19.55
C GLU A 94 -6.94 4.25 20.03
N ASP A 95 -5.84 4.12 19.29
CA ASP A 95 -4.54 4.77 19.55
C ASP A 95 -3.92 4.46 20.93
N ILE A 96 -3.73 3.17 21.20
CA ILE A 96 -3.22 2.67 22.48
C ILE A 96 -1.76 3.12 22.76
N SER A 97 -1.43 3.30 24.04
CA SER A 97 -0.06 3.54 24.52
C SER A 97 0.33 2.56 25.62
N LEU A 98 1.62 2.56 26.01
CA LEU A 98 2.17 1.54 26.92
C LEU A 98 1.45 1.48 28.29
N PRO A 99 1.03 2.60 28.92
CA PRO A 99 0.27 2.54 30.17
C PRO A 99 -1.06 1.80 30.05
N TYR A 100 -1.78 1.98 28.94
CA TYR A 100 -3.04 1.26 28.67
C TYR A 100 -2.80 -0.23 28.45
N VAL A 101 -1.72 -0.59 27.74
CA VAL A 101 -1.29 -1.99 27.58
C VAL A 101 -1.04 -2.64 28.94
N SER A 102 -0.36 -1.95 29.85
CA SER A 102 -0.09 -2.46 31.21
C SER A 102 -1.38 -2.68 32.01
N LEU A 103 -2.27 -1.67 32.03
CA LEU A 103 -3.51 -1.71 32.80
C LEU A 103 -4.44 -2.82 32.31
N ILE A 104 -4.71 -2.88 31.01
CA ILE A 104 -5.65 -3.84 30.42
C ILE A 104 -5.03 -5.25 30.39
N GLY A 105 -3.74 -5.33 30.06
CA GLY A 105 -3.02 -6.61 30.03
C GLY A 105 -2.96 -7.27 31.41
N SER A 106 -2.78 -6.49 32.47
CA SER A 106 -2.80 -6.98 33.85
C SER A 106 -4.21 -7.38 34.32
N HIS A 107 -5.22 -6.54 34.05
CA HIS A 107 -6.60 -6.77 34.50
C HIS A 107 -7.24 -8.00 33.85
N PHE A 108 -7.08 -8.16 32.53
CA PHE A 108 -7.67 -9.29 31.79
C PHE A 108 -6.74 -10.50 31.63
N HIS A 109 -5.50 -10.40 32.11
CA HIS A 109 -4.43 -11.40 31.93
C HIS A 109 -4.20 -11.76 30.45
N ILE A 110 -4.09 -10.73 29.60
CA ILE A 110 -3.95 -10.89 28.15
C ILE A 110 -2.55 -11.40 27.81
N ASP A 111 -2.45 -12.39 26.90
CA ASP A 111 -1.16 -12.79 26.33
C ASP A 111 -0.54 -11.55 25.64
N PRO A 112 0.64 -11.07 26.08
CA PRO A 112 1.27 -9.87 25.54
C PRO A 112 1.51 -9.88 24.03
N ARG A 113 1.51 -11.08 23.45
CA ARG A 113 1.65 -11.27 22.01
C ARG A 113 0.50 -10.64 21.24
N PHE A 114 -0.70 -10.55 21.81
CA PHE A 114 -1.82 -9.82 21.25
C PHE A 114 -1.42 -8.38 20.86
N PHE A 115 -0.84 -7.65 21.82
CA PHE A 115 -0.37 -6.28 21.58
C PHE A 115 0.75 -6.24 20.56
N THR A 116 1.73 -7.17 20.62
CA THR A 116 2.82 -7.18 19.63
C THR A 116 2.34 -7.51 18.22
N SER A 117 1.34 -8.38 18.07
CA SER A 117 0.75 -8.73 16.79
C SER A 117 0.01 -7.52 16.20
N TYR A 118 -0.77 -6.81 17.02
CA TYR A 118 -1.41 -5.55 16.62
C TYR A 118 -0.40 -4.46 16.25
N LEU A 119 0.69 -4.29 17.01
CA LEU A 119 1.70 -3.29 16.71
C LEU A 119 2.46 -3.60 15.42
N LYS A 120 2.80 -4.86 15.18
CA LYS A 120 3.68 -5.25 14.08
C LYS A 120 3.25 -6.56 13.44
N PHE A 121 2.15 -6.49 12.71
CA PHE A 121 1.92 -7.39 11.60
C PHE A 121 2.60 -6.72 10.41
N ASP A 122 3.77 -7.18 9.93
CA ASP A 122 4.35 -6.70 8.65
C ASP A 122 5.23 -7.73 7.94
N PRO A 123 4.92 -8.12 6.68
CA PRO A 123 5.78 -9.00 5.91
C PRO A 123 7.01 -8.30 5.32
N ASP A 124 6.97 -6.98 5.12
CA ASP A 124 8.11 -6.24 4.63
C ASP A 124 9.14 -6.08 5.75
N ARG A 125 10.08 -7.02 5.78
CA ARG A 125 11.17 -7.06 6.76
C ARG A 125 12.13 -5.87 6.62
N THR A 126 12.17 -5.21 5.46
CA THR A 126 13.11 -4.14 5.14
C THR A 126 12.58 -2.73 5.38
N GLN A 127 11.25 -2.53 5.38
CA GLN A 127 10.62 -1.26 5.73
C GLN A 127 10.48 -1.05 7.25
N ASN A 128 11.28 -1.73 8.06
CA ASN A 128 11.12 -1.76 9.50
C ASN A 128 11.94 -0.70 10.23
N PHE A 129 11.22 0.20 10.91
CA PHE A 129 11.74 1.34 11.67
C PHE A 129 12.28 1.00 13.05
N LEU A 130 12.12 -0.26 13.47
CA LEU A 130 12.70 -0.78 14.71
C LEU A 130 13.88 -1.65 14.32
N GLN A 131 15.08 -1.09 14.47
CA GLN A 131 16.34 -1.80 14.29
C GLN A 131 16.27 -3.17 15.00
N ASN A 132 16.40 -4.24 14.21
CA ASN A 132 16.72 -5.61 14.61
C ASN A 132 15.61 -6.51 15.19
N TYR A 133 14.32 -6.14 15.17
CA TYR A 133 13.25 -7.03 15.67
C TYR A 133 12.04 -7.11 14.75
N HIS A 134 11.58 -8.33 14.47
CA HIS A 134 10.37 -8.60 13.69
C HIS A 134 9.50 -9.62 14.44
N THR A 135 8.18 -9.54 14.25
CA THR A 135 7.29 -10.62 14.67
C THR A 135 7.59 -11.85 13.82
N MET A 136 7.93 -12.96 14.47
CA MET A 136 8.13 -14.22 13.77
C MET A 136 6.77 -14.83 13.45
N ARG A 137 6.57 -15.25 12.20
CA ARG A 137 5.37 -16.00 11.80
C ARG A 137 5.32 -17.30 12.58
N ARG A 138 4.17 -17.57 13.20
CA ARG A 138 3.93 -18.83 13.88
C ARG A 138 3.32 -19.84 12.95
N LEU A 139 3.77 -21.08 13.11
CA LEU A 139 3.09 -22.23 12.54
C LEU A 139 1.63 -22.22 12.99
N PRO A 140 0.67 -22.56 12.11
CA PRO A 140 -0.74 -22.64 12.46
C PRO A 140 -1.06 -23.54 13.67
N SER A 141 -0.20 -24.51 13.98
CA SER A 141 -0.30 -25.40 15.15
C SER A 141 0.09 -24.73 16.48
N LEU A 142 0.88 -23.65 16.45
CA LEU A 142 1.39 -22.94 17.64
C LEU A 142 0.65 -21.62 17.90
N ARG A 143 -0.37 -21.31 17.09
CA ARG A 143 -1.25 -20.16 17.34
C ARG A 143 -2.24 -20.55 18.44
N PRO A 144 -2.30 -19.80 19.55
CA PRO A 144 -3.37 -20.00 20.53
C PRO A 144 -4.68 -19.61 19.86
N ARG A 145 -5.44 -20.59 19.37
CA ARG A 145 -6.68 -20.38 18.58
C ARG A 145 -7.81 -19.75 19.41
N ASP A 146 -7.66 -19.71 20.73
CA ASP A 146 -8.80 -19.49 21.64
C ASP A 146 -8.84 -18.11 22.30
N GLN A 147 -7.98 -17.14 21.94
CA GLN A 147 -7.90 -15.89 22.71
C GLN A 147 -7.74 -14.59 21.90
N TYR A 148 -7.09 -14.58 20.74
CA TYR A 148 -7.02 -13.37 19.91
C TYR A 148 -6.71 -13.63 18.44
N GLU A 149 -7.11 -12.70 17.59
CA GLU A 149 -6.73 -12.61 16.19
C GLU A 149 -6.28 -11.19 15.83
N THR A 150 -5.55 -11.07 14.74
CA THR A 150 -5.14 -9.78 14.19
C THR A 150 -5.36 -9.77 12.68
N PHE A 151 -5.91 -8.66 12.21
CA PHE A 151 -6.24 -8.42 10.81
C PHE A 151 -5.54 -7.16 10.32
N VAL A 152 -5.38 -7.07 9.00
CA VAL A 152 -4.80 -5.91 8.34
C VAL A 152 -5.67 -5.42 7.21
N TYR A 153 -5.68 -4.11 7.03
CA TYR A 153 -6.38 -3.43 5.95
C TYR A 153 -5.59 -2.17 5.57
N HIS A 154 -6.01 -1.52 4.49
CA HIS A 154 -5.36 -0.30 4.01
C HIS A 154 -6.34 0.85 4.02
N GLU A 155 -5.90 1.97 4.55
CA GLU A 155 -6.55 3.26 4.43
C GLU A 155 -5.87 4.03 3.29
N ILE A 156 -6.65 4.42 2.29
CA ILE A 156 -6.17 5.10 1.08
C ILE A 156 -6.59 6.55 1.15
N ARG A 157 -5.63 7.45 0.92
CA ARG A 157 -5.80 8.89 1.01
C ARG A 157 -5.36 9.58 -0.26
N THR A 158 -6.02 10.67 -0.61
CA THR A 158 -5.61 11.59 -1.67
C THR A 158 -5.03 12.85 -1.06
N PHE A 159 -3.91 13.33 -1.58
CA PHE A 159 -3.32 14.59 -1.14
C PHE A 159 -3.68 15.71 -2.10
N ASP A 160 -4.05 16.87 -1.56
CA ASP A 160 -4.49 18.04 -2.33
C ASP A 160 -3.32 18.82 -2.98
N GLY A 161 -2.09 18.30 -2.86
CA GLY A 161 -0.87 18.94 -3.34
C GLY A 161 0.35 18.01 -3.29
N PRO A 162 1.57 18.53 -3.47
CA PRO A 162 2.78 17.72 -3.46
C PRO A 162 2.97 17.04 -2.11
N ALA A 163 2.97 15.71 -2.11
CA ALA A 163 3.26 14.91 -0.94
C ALA A 163 4.75 14.56 -0.87
N PRO A 164 5.34 14.40 0.34
CA PRO A 164 6.72 13.92 0.46
C PRO A 164 6.86 12.57 -0.23
N ARG A 165 7.90 12.40 -1.03
CA ARG A 165 8.16 11.17 -1.78
C ARG A 165 8.79 10.11 -0.90
N ARG A 166 8.28 8.87 -1.00
CA ARG A 166 8.76 7.74 -0.21
C ARG A 166 10.22 7.37 -0.52
N GLU A 167 10.69 7.69 -1.71
CA GLU A 167 12.06 7.50 -2.17
C GLU A 167 13.04 8.44 -1.45
N GLU A 168 12.56 9.58 -0.96
CA GLU A 168 13.36 10.62 -0.30
C GLU A 168 13.20 10.58 1.23
N TYR A 169 12.00 10.23 1.70
CA TYR A 169 11.63 10.26 3.10
C TYR A 169 11.00 8.96 3.59
N GLU A 170 11.25 8.69 4.86
CA GLU A 170 10.44 7.83 5.69
C GLU A 170 9.30 8.67 6.28
N ILE A 171 8.04 8.26 6.09
CA ILE A 171 6.86 9.06 6.44
C ILE A 171 5.99 8.25 7.39
N LEU A 172 5.74 8.77 8.59
CA LEU A 172 4.89 8.11 9.59
C LEU A 172 3.72 9.00 10.02
N THR A 173 2.64 8.36 10.46
CA THR A 173 1.60 9.05 11.23
C THR A 173 2.14 9.52 12.58
N LYS A 174 1.49 10.54 13.15
CA LYS A 174 1.88 11.14 14.45
C LYS A 174 1.22 10.47 15.66
N ASP A 175 0.48 9.39 15.44
CA ASP A 175 -0.28 8.69 16.49
C ASP A 175 0.63 7.97 17.50
N ASN A 176 0.11 7.58 18.67
CA ASN A 176 0.86 6.75 19.62
C ASN A 176 1.34 5.45 18.94
N VAL A 177 0.47 4.87 18.09
CA VAL A 177 0.82 3.76 17.21
C VAL A 177 1.14 4.27 15.80
N ARG A 178 2.41 4.61 15.58
CA ARG A 178 2.89 5.17 14.31
C ARG A 178 2.75 4.15 13.16
N ARG A 179 2.09 4.55 12.08
CA ARG A 179 1.95 3.77 10.84
C ARG A 179 2.71 4.40 9.68
N LEU A 180 3.27 3.55 8.81
CA LEU A 180 3.94 4.00 7.60
C LEU A 180 2.93 4.53 6.59
N VAL A 181 3.25 5.69 6.04
CA VAL A 181 2.52 6.27 4.91
C VAL A 181 3.38 6.06 3.66
N THR A 182 2.90 5.24 2.73
CA THR A 182 3.52 5.09 1.41
C THR A 182 2.87 6.04 0.44
N THR A 183 3.59 7.08 0.03
CA THR A 183 3.13 8.00 -1.00
C THR A 183 3.42 7.45 -2.39
N VAL A 184 2.48 7.64 -3.30
CA VAL A 184 2.59 7.30 -4.72
C VAL A 184 2.35 8.55 -5.54
N ASP A 185 3.29 8.86 -6.42
CA ASP A 185 3.17 9.89 -7.44
C ASP A 185 2.53 9.28 -8.69
N HIS A 186 1.45 9.87 -9.19
CA HIS A 186 0.76 9.42 -10.42
C HIS A 186 1.23 10.17 -11.68
N HIS A 187 2.30 10.97 -11.58
CA HIS A 187 2.90 11.76 -12.67
C HIS A 187 1.93 12.75 -13.35
N ASN A 188 0.82 13.07 -12.70
CA ASN A 188 -0.21 14.01 -13.15
C ASN A 188 -0.47 15.13 -12.12
N GLY A 189 0.39 15.25 -11.11
CA GLY A 189 0.26 16.19 -10.00
C GLY A 189 -0.58 15.68 -8.82
N ALA A 190 -1.24 14.51 -8.95
CA ALA A 190 -1.96 13.88 -7.86
C ALA A 190 -1.05 12.88 -7.11
N PHE A 191 -1.20 12.85 -5.79
CA PHE A 191 -0.52 11.90 -4.91
C PHE A 191 -1.53 11.09 -4.12
N THR A 192 -1.26 9.79 -4.00
CA THR A 192 -2.03 8.89 -3.12
C THR A 192 -1.17 8.44 -1.96
N GLY A 193 -1.73 8.43 -0.76
CA GLY A 193 -1.16 7.84 0.44
C GLY A 193 -1.78 6.48 0.72
N LEU A 194 -0.95 5.47 0.90
CA LEU A 194 -1.34 4.14 1.30
C LEU A 194 -0.85 3.93 2.72
N VAL A 195 -1.80 3.86 3.66
CA VAL A 195 -1.51 3.62 5.07
C VAL A 195 -2.01 2.23 5.43
N ARG A 196 -1.08 1.38 5.80
CA ARG A 196 -1.45 0.08 6.35
C ARG A 196 -1.93 0.28 7.78
N ARG A 197 -3.06 -0.33 8.09
CA ARG A 197 -3.66 -0.36 9.40
C ARG A 197 -3.82 -1.78 9.90
N ASN A 198 -3.77 -1.94 11.22
CA ASN A 198 -3.98 -3.21 11.89
C ASN A 198 -5.23 -3.13 12.78
N LEU A 199 -5.87 -4.27 12.98
CA LEU A 199 -6.99 -4.43 13.90
C LEU A 199 -6.74 -5.68 14.74
N GLY A 200 -6.73 -5.53 16.05
CA GLY A 200 -6.60 -6.66 16.97
C GLY A 200 -7.95 -6.98 17.61
N VAL A 201 -8.33 -8.26 17.66
CA VAL A 201 -9.49 -8.72 18.43
C VAL A 201 -9.01 -9.72 19.48
N TRP A 202 -9.32 -9.46 20.75
CA TRP A 202 -9.12 -10.41 21.85
C TRP A 202 -10.47 -10.70 22.49
N TRP A 203 -10.70 -11.92 22.93
CA TRP A 203 -11.93 -12.30 23.63
C TRP A 203 -11.65 -13.30 24.73
N LYS A 204 -12.49 -13.26 25.77
CA LYS A 204 -12.47 -14.24 26.86
C LYS A 204 -13.80 -14.25 27.60
N GLU A 205 -14.29 -15.46 27.87
CA GLU A 205 -15.39 -15.68 28.79
C GLU A 205 -14.87 -15.68 30.24
N ARG A 206 -15.46 -14.85 31.10
CA ARG A 206 -15.16 -14.85 32.53
C ARG A 206 -16.06 -15.85 33.23
N GLY A 207 -15.56 -17.06 33.50
CA GLY A 207 -16.31 -18.06 34.28
C GLY A 207 -16.68 -17.55 35.67
N GLY A 208 -17.98 -17.47 35.96
CA GLY A 208 -18.50 -17.30 37.31
C GLY A 208 -18.74 -18.66 37.97
N GLU A 209 -18.56 -18.75 39.28
CA GLU A 209 -19.05 -19.90 40.06
C GLU A 209 -20.57 -20.01 39.86
N GLY A 210 -21.01 -20.96 39.03
CA GLY A 210 -22.42 -21.13 38.64
C GLY A 210 -22.71 -21.15 37.14
N GLY A 211 -21.72 -20.93 36.26
CA GLY A 211 -21.87 -21.14 34.80
C GLY A 211 -22.41 -19.95 33.99
N GLU A 212 -22.78 -18.83 34.62
CA GLU A 212 -23.15 -17.58 33.93
C GLU A 212 -21.98 -16.59 33.95
N GLY A 213 -21.12 -16.68 32.95
CA GLY A 213 -19.94 -15.83 32.80
C GLY A 213 -20.17 -14.59 31.93
N ILE A 214 -19.42 -13.52 32.19
CA ILE A 214 -19.44 -12.30 31.35
C ILE A 214 -18.42 -12.45 30.22
N TRP A 215 -18.87 -12.30 28.98
CA TRP A 215 -17.99 -12.24 27.82
C TRP A 215 -17.32 -10.87 27.68
N ASN A 216 -15.99 -10.83 27.60
CA ASN A 216 -15.24 -9.60 27.35
C ASN A 216 -14.55 -9.70 26.00
N VAL A 217 -14.74 -8.68 25.16
CA VAL A 217 -14.12 -8.57 23.83
C VAL A 217 -13.40 -7.23 23.76
N ILE A 218 -12.13 -7.25 23.38
CA ILE A 218 -11.29 -6.07 23.24
C ILE A 218 -10.90 -5.92 21.77
N LEU A 219 -11.21 -4.76 21.21
CA LEU A 219 -10.82 -4.39 19.86
C LEU A 219 -9.78 -3.26 19.91
N LEU A 220 -8.59 -3.52 19.37
CA LEU A 220 -7.55 -2.52 19.16
C LEU A 220 -7.65 -1.95 17.76
N LEU A 221 -7.80 -0.63 17.67
CA LEU A 221 -8.07 0.10 16.44
C LEU A 221 -7.01 1.19 16.21
N ASP A 222 -6.64 1.38 14.95
CA ASP A 222 -5.81 2.51 14.56
C ASP A 222 -6.68 3.78 14.37
N PRO A 223 -6.18 4.96 14.74
CA PRO A 223 -6.88 6.22 14.52
C PRO A 223 -6.92 6.61 13.03
N PRO A 224 -7.91 7.40 12.60
CA PRO A 224 -7.99 7.90 11.23
C PRO A 224 -6.76 8.74 10.88
N MET A 225 -6.34 8.73 9.61
CA MET A 225 -5.14 9.47 9.21
C MET A 225 -5.34 10.98 9.40
N SER A 226 -4.47 11.59 10.21
CA SER A 226 -4.46 13.05 10.39
C SER A 226 -3.69 13.74 9.26
N SER A 227 -3.88 15.07 9.13
CA SER A 227 -3.05 15.89 8.24
C SER A 227 -1.66 16.15 8.79
N HIS A 228 -1.37 15.79 10.05
CA HIS A 228 -0.06 15.99 10.67
C HIS A 228 0.73 14.69 10.63
N LEU A 229 1.85 14.72 9.90
CA LEU A 229 2.74 13.58 9.73
C LEU A 229 4.12 13.92 10.29
N ILE A 230 4.96 12.90 10.45
CA ILE A 230 6.38 13.08 10.73
C ILE A 230 7.18 12.44 9.59
N ILE A 231 8.24 13.12 9.17
CA ILE A 231 9.13 12.62 8.12
C ILE A 231 10.57 12.59 8.59
N LYS A 232 11.34 11.67 8.01
CA LYS A 232 12.77 11.56 8.21
C LYS A 232 13.43 11.30 6.85
N PRO A 233 14.32 12.17 6.35
CA PRO A 233 15.06 11.90 5.13
C PRO A 233 15.88 10.62 5.26
N TRP A 234 16.01 9.81 4.21
CA TRP A 234 16.85 8.59 4.27
C TRP A 234 18.33 8.86 4.60
N THR A 235 18.79 10.07 4.35
CA THR A 235 20.15 10.54 4.64
C THR A 235 20.36 11.03 6.07
N SER A 236 19.28 11.17 6.86
CA SER A 236 19.30 11.76 8.21
C SER A 236 18.59 10.85 9.21
N ASN A 237 18.95 10.98 10.48
CA ASN A 237 18.27 10.28 11.58
C ASN A 237 17.26 11.17 12.32
N THR A 238 17.04 12.40 11.86
CA THR A 238 16.20 13.37 12.56
C THR A 238 14.77 13.38 12.00
N TRP A 239 13.80 13.22 12.88
CA TRP A 239 12.38 13.34 12.55
C TRP A 239 11.93 14.80 12.57
N THR A 240 11.20 15.22 11.53
CA THR A 240 10.62 16.56 11.42
C THR A 240 9.11 16.46 11.20
N PRO A 241 8.29 17.22 11.94
CA PRO A 241 6.85 17.25 11.71
C PRO A 241 6.51 18.03 10.44
N ILE A 242 5.49 17.58 9.73
CA ILE A 242 4.93 18.25 8.54
C ILE A 242 3.40 18.22 8.58
N THR A 243 2.78 19.11 7.80
CA THR A 243 1.34 19.14 7.62
C THR A 243 1.02 18.96 6.15
N CYS A 244 0.28 17.91 5.82
CA CYS A 244 -0.18 17.57 4.48
C CYS A 244 -1.70 17.34 4.52
N PRO A 245 -2.50 18.32 4.03
CA PRO A 245 -3.93 18.11 3.82
C PRO A 245 -4.19 16.88 2.97
N ASN A 246 -5.15 16.07 3.39
CA ASN A 246 -5.51 14.84 2.70
C ASN A 246 -6.98 14.48 2.94
N SER A 247 -7.56 13.81 1.96
CA SER A 247 -8.95 13.36 1.91
C SER A 247 -9.02 11.84 1.70
N SER A 248 -10.15 11.23 2.00
CA SER A 248 -10.37 9.80 1.73
C SER A 248 -10.40 9.55 0.23
N TYR A 249 -9.72 8.51 -0.25
CA TYR A 249 -9.87 8.10 -1.65
C TYR A 249 -11.30 7.60 -1.92
N LEU A 250 -11.92 8.09 -3.00
CA LEU A 250 -13.32 7.81 -3.37
C LEU A 250 -14.31 8.02 -2.22
N ASP A 251 -14.12 9.07 -1.42
CA ASP A 251 -14.93 9.42 -0.24
C ASP A 251 -14.91 8.40 0.91
N GLY A 252 -14.20 7.28 0.78
CA GLY A 252 -13.98 6.30 1.84
C GLY A 252 -14.32 4.86 1.44
N PRO A 253 -14.25 3.92 2.40
CA PRO A 253 -14.67 2.54 2.18
C PRO A 253 -16.17 2.46 1.88
N LEU A 254 -16.56 1.49 1.06
CA LEU A 254 -17.95 1.24 0.70
C LEU A 254 -18.77 0.92 1.96
N ASP A 255 -19.96 1.50 2.08
CA ASP A 255 -20.92 1.06 3.08
C ASP A 255 -21.58 -0.24 2.60
N GLU A 256 -21.36 -1.32 3.35
CA GLU A 256 -21.94 -2.64 3.06
C GLU A 256 -23.32 -2.82 3.71
N SER A 257 -23.88 -1.77 4.33
CA SER A 257 -25.23 -1.80 4.85
C SER A 257 -26.25 -2.07 3.73
N PRO A 258 -27.30 -2.86 4.00
CA PRO A 258 -28.32 -3.14 3.01
C PRO A 258 -29.01 -1.85 2.57
N TRP A 259 -29.34 -1.77 1.29
CA TRP A 259 -30.06 -0.62 0.74
C TRP A 259 -31.29 -0.30 1.60
N PRO A 260 -31.43 0.94 2.08
CA PRO A 260 -32.54 1.28 2.97
C PRO A 260 -33.87 1.11 2.23
N PRO A 261 -34.93 0.61 2.90
CA PRO A 261 -36.25 0.51 2.29
C PRO A 261 -36.70 1.88 1.80
N TYR A 262 -37.27 1.93 0.58
CA TYR A 262 -37.75 3.17 0.00
C TYR A 262 -38.81 3.81 0.90
N SER A 263 -38.47 4.96 1.49
CA SER A 263 -39.42 5.79 2.23
C SER A 263 -39.84 6.98 1.35
N PRO A 264 -41.11 7.08 0.94
CA PRO A 264 -41.60 8.20 0.12
C PRO A 264 -41.68 9.53 0.89
N THR A 265 -41.41 9.54 2.20
CA THR A 265 -41.57 10.72 3.05
C THR A 265 -40.24 11.44 3.25
N SER A 266 -40.08 12.54 2.51
CA SER A 266 -38.98 13.54 2.52
C SER A 266 -37.54 12.99 2.43
N PRO A 267 -36.71 13.50 1.51
CA PRO A 267 -35.30 13.15 1.49
C PRO A 267 -34.68 13.44 2.87
N PRO A 268 -33.80 12.57 3.39
CA PRO A 268 -33.16 12.77 4.68
C PRO A 268 -32.49 14.16 4.70
N THR A 269 -32.78 14.95 5.74
CA THR A 269 -32.39 16.37 5.84
C THR A 269 -30.87 16.58 5.78
N ASN A 270 -30.10 15.53 6.06
CA ASN A 270 -28.69 15.41 5.71
C ASN A 270 -28.44 13.98 5.20
N PRO A 271 -27.78 13.79 4.04
CA PRO A 271 -27.30 12.48 3.65
C PRO A 271 -26.34 11.94 4.72
N PRO A 272 -26.40 10.65 5.09
CA PRO A 272 -25.46 10.07 6.04
C PRO A 272 -24.05 10.23 5.49
N GLN A 273 -23.25 11.09 6.13
CA GLN A 273 -21.84 11.21 5.80
C GLN A 273 -21.11 9.97 6.30
N PRO A 274 -20.20 9.38 5.51
CA PRO A 274 -19.42 8.24 5.95
C PRO A 274 -18.69 8.59 7.26
N PRO A 275 -18.76 7.73 8.29
CA PRO A 275 -18.19 8.02 9.58
C PRO A 275 -16.68 8.26 9.46
N PRO A 276 -16.14 9.33 10.07
CA PRO A 276 -14.74 9.75 9.87
C PRO A 276 -13.71 8.83 10.54
N SER A 277 -14.13 7.78 11.25
CA SER A 277 -13.26 6.91 12.04
C SER A 277 -13.85 5.52 12.19
N ILE A 278 -13.00 4.51 12.14
CA ILE A 278 -13.36 3.09 12.26
C ILE A 278 -14.03 2.76 13.60
N LEU A 279 -13.60 3.42 14.68
CA LEU A 279 -14.25 3.29 15.99
C LEU A 279 -15.75 3.60 15.89
N LYS A 280 -16.13 4.66 15.18
CA LYS A 280 -17.54 5.03 14.98
C LYS A 280 -18.28 4.00 14.12
N THR A 281 -17.67 3.55 13.02
CA THR A 281 -18.24 2.52 12.13
C THR A 281 -18.53 1.22 12.86
N LEU A 282 -17.57 0.73 13.64
CA LEU A 282 -17.74 -0.49 14.44
C LEU A 282 -18.75 -0.29 15.57
N THR A 283 -18.78 0.88 16.20
CA THR A 283 -19.80 1.20 17.20
C THR A 283 -21.18 1.12 16.57
N SER A 284 -21.42 1.80 15.44
CA SER A 284 -22.73 1.77 14.77
C SER A 284 -23.11 0.36 14.31
N HIS A 285 -22.14 -0.42 13.83
CA HIS A 285 -22.36 -1.81 13.42
C HIS A 285 -22.80 -2.68 14.61
N LEU A 286 -22.07 -2.62 15.73
CA LEU A 286 -22.39 -3.35 16.96
C LEU A 286 -23.74 -2.91 17.57
N LEU A 287 -24.08 -1.62 17.48
CA LEU A 287 -25.37 -1.12 17.93
C LEU A 287 -26.53 -1.64 17.07
N SER A 288 -26.29 -1.90 15.78
CA SER A 288 -27.30 -2.37 14.83
C SER A 288 -27.55 -3.89 14.87
N GLN A 289 -26.63 -4.68 15.41
CA GLN A 289 -26.72 -6.15 15.44
C GLN A 289 -26.71 -6.68 16.88
N PRO A 290 -27.77 -7.38 17.33
CA PRO A 290 -27.79 -7.97 18.67
C PRO A 290 -26.83 -9.18 18.76
N PRO A 291 -26.16 -9.40 19.91
CA PRO A 291 -25.37 -10.60 20.14
C PRO A 291 -26.25 -11.87 20.13
N PRO A 292 -25.68 -13.06 19.85
CA PRO A 292 -24.25 -13.33 19.79
C PRO A 292 -23.63 -13.09 18.42
N LEU A 293 -22.72 -12.11 18.34
CA LEU A 293 -21.72 -12.05 17.27
C LEU A 293 -20.50 -12.86 17.71
N SER A 294 -19.97 -13.70 16.83
CA SER A 294 -18.67 -14.30 17.06
C SER A 294 -17.60 -13.19 17.00
N PRO A 295 -16.79 -12.98 18.06
CA PRO A 295 -15.81 -11.90 18.12
C PRO A 295 -14.91 -11.71 16.88
N PRO A 296 -14.37 -12.76 16.23
CA PRO A 296 -13.51 -12.60 15.06
C PRO A 296 -14.25 -12.18 13.78
N LEU A 297 -15.57 -12.34 13.70
CA LEU A 297 -16.36 -11.97 12.52
C LEU A 297 -16.80 -10.51 12.57
N ILE A 298 -16.79 -9.89 13.75
CA ILE A 298 -17.13 -8.48 13.95
C ILE A 298 -16.37 -7.54 13.00
N PRO A 299 -15.07 -7.71 12.75
CA PRO A 299 -14.34 -6.82 11.86
C PRO A 299 -14.59 -7.09 10.38
N HIS A 300 -15.24 -8.19 10.00
CA HIS A 300 -15.26 -8.63 8.60
C HIS A 300 -15.84 -7.60 7.62
N PRO A 301 -17.03 -6.99 7.86
CA PRO A 301 -17.59 -5.98 6.94
C PRO A 301 -16.69 -4.75 6.75
N LEU A 302 -15.97 -4.40 7.80
CA LEU A 302 -14.97 -3.32 7.76
C LEU A 302 -13.76 -3.73 6.91
N LEU A 303 -13.27 -4.96 7.08
CA LEU A 303 -12.12 -5.44 6.35
C LEU A 303 -12.45 -5.59 4.85
N SER A 304 -13.58 -6.21 4.50
CA SER A 304 -14.02 -6.38 3.12
C SER A 304 -14.15 -5.02 2.43
N SER A 305 -14.81 -4.03 3.04
CA SER A 305 -14.97 -2.70 2.44
C SER A 305 -13.64 -1.99 2.15
N HIS A 306 -12.68 -2.04 3.08
CA HIS A 306 -11.35 -1.43 2.86
C HIS A 306 -10.52 -2.18 1.82
N TRP A 307 -10.60 -3.52 1.79
CA TRP A 307 -9.89 -4.31 0.80
C TRP A 307 -10.49 -4.20 -0.60
N THR A 308 -11.81 -4.06 -0.70
CA THR A 308 -12.50 -3.76 -1.96
C THR A 308 -12.08 -2.39 -2.49
N LEU A 309 -12.00 -1.37 -1.64
CA LEU A 309 -11.49 -0.06 -2.03
C LEU A 309 -10.04 -0.13 -2.54
N LEU A 310 -9.18 -0.93 -1.88
CA LEU A 310 -7.82 -1.17 -2.35
C LEU A 310 -7.78 -1.89 -3.69
N LEU A 311 -8.66 -2.86 -3.91
CA LEU A 311 -8.76 -3.59 -5.15
C LEU A 311 -9.16 -2.67 -6.31
N GLU A 312 -10.15 -1.78 -6.11
CA GLU A 312 -10.53 -0.77 -7.11
C GLU A 312 -9.38 0.19 -7.43
N TYR A 313 -8.68 0.66 -6.40
CA TYR A 313 -7.49 1.48 -6.60
C TYR A 313 -6.40 0.74 -7.40
N LEU A 314 -6.13 -0.52 -7.08
CA LEU A 314 -5.14 -1.33 -7.79
C LEU A 314 -5.54 -1.63 -9.24
N ILE A 315 -6.83 -1.86 -9.51
CA ILE A 315 -7.34 -2.00 -10.88
C ILE A 315 -7.07 -0.73 -11.68
N GLY A 316 -7.34 0.45 -11.08
CA GLY A 316 -7.06 1.75 -11.70
C GLY A 316 -5.58 1.90 -12.04
N VAL A 317 -4.69 1.67 -11.06
CA VAL A 317 -3.24 1.71 -11.24
C VAL A 317 -2.77 0.77 -12.37
N VAL A 318 -3.22 -0.49 -12.38
CA VAL A 318 -2.81 -1.45 -13.43
C VAL A 318 -3.30 -1.01 -14.79
N SER A 319 -4.52 -0.49 -14.87
CA SER A 319 -5.10 0.01 -16.12
C SER A 319 -4.33 1.24 -16.65
N ASP A 320 -3.88 2.13 -15.76
CA ASP A 320 -3.03 3.26 -16.14
C ASP A 320 -1.65 2.81 -16.65
N LEU A 321 -1.06 1.77 -16.06
CA LEU A 321 0.19 1.16 -16.55
C LEU A 321 -0.01 0.50 -17.92
N GLU A 322 -1.09 -0.24 -18.12
CA GLU A 322 -1.48 -0.85 -19.40
C GLU A 322 -1.70 0.21 -20.48
N LYS A 323 -2.40 1.30 -20.15
CA LYS A 323 -2.61 2.45 -21.04
C LYS A 323 -1.30 3.15 -21.39
N GLY A 324 -0.42 3.31 -20.40
CA GLY A 324 0.93 3.84 -20.59
C GLY A 324 1.70 3.02 -21.62
N LEU A 325 1.60 1.69 -21.56
CA LEU A 325 2.23 0.77 -22.50
C LEU A 325 1.61 0.82 -23.90
N LEU A 326 0.28 0.86 -23.99
CA LEU A 326 -0.45 0.97 -25.26
C LEU A 326 -0.01 2.18 -26.07
N LYS A 327 0.26 3.31 -25.41
CA LYS A 327 0.79 4.52 -26.06
C LYS A 327 2.13 4.24 -26.78
N PHE A 328 2.98 3.38 -26.22
CA PHE A 328 4.25 2.99 -26.85
C PHE A 328 4.05 2.01 -28.02
N GLU A 329 3.12 1.08 -27.91
CA GLU A 329 2.79 0.15 -29.02
C GLU A 329 2.24 0.90 -30.25
N GLN A 330 1.54 2.00 -30.02
CA GLN A 330 0.97 2.86 -31.07
C GLN A 330 1.95 3.92 -31.61
N MET A 331 3.21 3.91 -31.19
CA MET A 331 4.17 4.91 -31.66
C MET A 331 4.48 4.76 -33.15
N ASP A 332 4.68 5.90 -33.81
CA ASP A 332 5.13 5.96 -35.19
C ASP A 332 6.45 5.20 -35.37
N ALA A 333 6.58 4.48 -36.50
CA ALA A 333 7.77 3.70 -36.82
C ALA A 333 9.07 4.53 -36.95
N HIS A 334 8.99 5.87 -37.04
CA HIS A 334 10.13 6.76 -37.23
C HIS A 334 10.03 8.03 -36.36
N PRO A 335 10.23 7.92 -35.03
CA PRO A 335 10.15 9.07 -34.15
C PRO A 335 11.34 10.02 -34.36
N ARG A 336 11.10 11.33 -34.22
CA ARG A 336 12.18 12.35 -34.24
C ARG A 336 13.11 12.15 -33.03
N ALA A 337 14.40 12.45 -33.20
CA ALA A 337 15.42 12.24 -32.17
C ALA A 337 15.09 12.92 -30.81
N GLU A 338 14.51 14.11 -30.84
CA GLU A 338 14.08 14.85 -29.63
C GLU A 338 13.00 14.09 -28.85
N HIS A 339 12.03 13.51 -29.56
CA HIS A 339 10.94 12.74 -28.95
C HIS A 339 11.46 11.44 -28.33
N ILE A 340 12.44 10.78 -28.95
CA ILE A 340 12.99 9.51 -28.41
C ILE A 340 13.57 9.70 -27.01
N THR A 341 14.27 10.80 -26.73
CA THR A 341 14.84 11.03 -25.40
C THR A 341 13.77 11.19 -24.31
N ALA A 342 12.68 11.90 -24.62
CA ALA A 342 11.52 12.02 -23.75
C ALA A 342 10.85 10.66 -23.55
N GLU A 343 10.62 9.91 -24.63
CA GLU A 343 9.95 8.61 -24.58
C GLU A 343 10.76 7.55 -23.82
N VAL A 344 12.08 7.52 -23.99
CA VAL A 344 12.97 6.67 -23.18
C VAL A 344 12.86 7.02 -21.69
N THR A 345 12.73 8.31 -21.35
CA THR A 345 12.57 8.74 -19.95
C THR A 345 11.20 8.31 -19.41
N THR A 346 10.13 8.51 -20.16
CA THR A 346 8.77 8.05 -19.82
C THR A 346 8.74 6.54 -19.63
N LEU A 347 9.39 5.78 -20.51
CA LEU A 347 9.42 4.32 -20.43
C LEU A 347 10.26 3.81 -19.25
N ARG A 348 11.33 4.52 -18.87
CA ARG A 348 12.06 4.22 -17.63
C ARG A 348 11.20 4.43 -16.39
N CYS A 349 10.40 5.50 -16.37
CA CYS A 349 9.42 5.72 -15.30
C CYS A 349 8.39 4.58 -15.27
N LEU A 350 7.81 4.22 -16.43
CA LEU A 350 6.86 3.11 -16.52
C LEU A 350 7.46 1.78 -16.05
N LEU A 351 8.70 1.46 -16.44
CA LEU A 351 9.40 0.25 -15.99
C LEU A 351 9.64 0.26 -14.47
N SER A 352 9.99 1.41 -13.91
CA SER A 352 10.12 1.60 -12.47
C SER A 352 8.79 1.36 -11.77
N ASP A 353 7.70 1.94 -12.28
CA ASP A 353 6.36 1.83 -11.70
C ASP A 353 5.83 0.40 -11.77
N VAL A 354 5.95 -0.28 -12.92
CA VAL A 354 5.60 -1.70 -13.07
C VAL A 354 6.36 -2.56 -12.06
N ASN A 355 7.66 -2.34 -11.87
CA ASN A 355 8.44 -3.08 -10.88
C ASN A 355 8.05 -2.76 -9.44
N SER A 356 7.77 -1.49 -9.14
CA SER A 356 7.34 -1.03 -7.82
C SER A 356 6.00 -1.66 -7.44
N TRP A 357 5.01 -1.59 -8.33
CA TRP A 357 3.69 -2.17 -8.12
C TRP A 357 3.70 -3.70 -8.11
N ARG A 358 4.52 -4.34 -8.95
CA ARG A 358 4.75 -5.79 -8.86
C ARG A 358 5.20 -6.18 -7.46
N ARG A 359 6.18 -5.48 -6.88
CA ARG A 359 6.66 -5.74 -5.51
C ARG A 359 5.58 -5.49 -4.47
N ARG A 360 4.83 -4.37 -4.57
CA ARG A 360 3.73 -4.04 -3.65
C ARG A 360 2.62 -5.08 -3.65
N LEU A 361 2.21 -5.58 -4.81
CA LEU A 361 1.19 -6.63 -4.92
C LEU A 361 1.57 -7.91 -4.17
N TYR A 362 2.85 -8.31 -4.17
CA TYR A 362 3.29 -9.45 -3.35
C TYR A 362 3.01 -9.21 -1.86
N PHE A 363 3.28 -8.00 -1.35
CA PHE A 363 3.01 -7.67 0.04
C PHE A 363 1.52 -7.68 0.35
N TYR A 364 0.67 -7.15 -0.55
CA TYR A 364 -0.78 -7.19 -0.35
C TYR A 364 -1.34 -8.61 -0.38
N LEU A 365 -0.83 -9.47 -1.26
CA LEU A 365 -1.20 -10.89 -1.29
C LEU A 365 -0.82 -11.62 -0.01
N GLU A 366 0.38 -11.36 0.53
CA GLU A 366 0.80 -11.96 1.80
C GLU A 366 -0.08 -11.47 2.96
N GLN A 367 -0.43 -10.18 2.99
CA GLN A 367 -1.33 -9.62 4.00
C GLN A 367 -2.76 -10.18 3.90
N MET A 368 -3.29 -10.36 2.70
CA MET A 368 -4.60 -11.00 2.51
C MET A 368 -4.57 -12.46 2.94
N LEU A 369 -3.51 -13.21 2.60
CA LEU A 369 -3.33 -14.57 3.09
C LEU A 369 -3.38 -14.63 4.62
N TRP A 370 -2.80 -13.64 5.30
CA TRP A 370 -2.86 -13.56 6.75
C TRP A 370 -4.28 -13.36 7.28
N ASN A 371 -5.07 -12.48 6.67
CA ASN A 371 -6.48 -12.31 7.04
C ASN A 371 -7.30 -13.59 6.80
N VAL A 372 -7.05 -14.29 5.70
CA VAL A 372 -7.67 -15.58 5.39
C VAL A 372 -7.28 -16.62 6.45
N GLU A 373 -6.01 -16.71 6.84
CA GLU A 373 -5.59 -17.64 7.90
C GLU A 373 -6.26 -17.35 9.24
N SER A 374 -6.37 -16.07 9.62
CA SER A 374 -7.08 -15.64 10.83
C SER A 374 -8.59 -15.98 10.76
N ALA A 375 -9.20 -15.92 9.57
CA ALA A 375 -10.60 -16.31 9.36
C ALA A 375 -10.82 -17.84 9.30
N VAL A 376 -9.90 -18.60 8.70
CA VAL A 376 -9.96 -20.07 8.59
C VAL A 376 -9.78 -20.76 9.94
N ALA A 377 -8.99 -20.18 10.85
CA ALA A 377 -8.88 -20.67 12.22
C ALA A 377 -10.24 -20.85 12.91
N TRP A 378 -11.27 -20.14 12.44
CA TRP A 378 -12.64 -20.16 12.94
C TRP A 378 -13.64 -20.94 12.11
N GLY A 379 -13.50 -21.01 10.78
CA GLY A 379 -14.40 -21.78 9.91
C GLY A 379 -14.48 -23.29 10.23
N ASN A 380 -13.53 -23.80 11.01
CA ASN A 380 -13.47 -25.18 11.50
C ASN A 380 -13.91 -25.36 12.96
N VAL A 381 -14.33 -24.30 13.65
CA VAL A 381 -14.95 -24.41 14.98
C VAL A 381 -16.42 -24.70 14.74
N PRO A 382 -16.96 -25.86 15.17
CA PRO A 382 -18.40 -26.08 15.11
C PRO A 382 -19.05 -24.93 15.88
N VAL A 383 -19.87 -24.13 15.20
CA VAL A 383 -20.79 -23.20 15.88
C VAL A 383 -21.49 -24.03 16.93
N GLY A 384 -21.18 -23.76 18.19
CA GLY A 384 -21.67 -24.50 19.33
C GLY A 384 -23.18 -24.53 19.24
N ARG A 385 -23.68 -25.71 18.87
CA ARG A 385 -25.03 -26.15 19.16
C ARG A 385 -25.21 -25.91 20.65
N HIS A 386 -25.91 -24.85 21.01
CA HIS A 386 -26.50 -24.74 22.33
C HIS A 386 -27.57 -25.84 22.39
N ASP A 387 -27.14 -27.08 22.68
CA ASP A 387 -28.02 -28.17 23.03
C ASP A 387 -28.63 -27.82 24.39
N HIS A 388 -29.80 -27.17 24.35
CA HIS A 388 -30.78 -27.38 25.40
C HIS A 388 -31.35 -28.79 25.20
N PRO A 389 -31.21 -29.72 26.15
CA PRO A 389 -31.87 -31.01 26.05
C PRO A 389 -33.34 -30.81 26.41
N ARG A 390 -34.19 -30.47 25.43
CA ARG A 390 -35.63 -30.68 25.52
C ARG A 390 -36.13 -31.29 24.21
N GLY A 391 -36.91 -32.34 24.40
CA GLY A 391 -37.14 -33.38 23.41
C GLY A 391 -38.07 -33.00 22.25
N HIS A 392 -38.29 -34.06 21.47
CA HIS A 392 -39.13 -34.21 20.29
C HIS A 392 -38.50 -33.83 18.95
N GLY A 393 -38.33 -34.89 18.16
CA GLY A 393 -37.68 -34.88 16.87
C GLY A 393 -38.44 -34.05 15.85
N GLU A 394 -37.69 -33.24 15.13
CA GLU A 394 -38.15 -32.62 13.90
C GLU A 394 -37.10 -32.88 12.83
N LYS A 395 -37.58 -33.38 11.68
CA LYS A 395 -36.77 -33.79 10.54
C LYS A 395 -36.05 -32.57 9.97
N VAL A 396 -34.72 -32.57 9.99
CA VAL A 396 -33.91 -31.58 9.27
C VAL A 396 -34.13 -31.78 7.77
N VAL A 397 -34.99 -30.95 7.19
CA VAL A 397 -35.15 -30.83 5.74
C VAL A 397 -33.92 -30.10 5.21
N ASN A 398 -33.19 -30.77 4.32
CA ASN A 398 -32.09 -30.21 3.54
C ASN A 398 -32.62 -29.12 2.59
N ASN A 399 -32.70 -27.88 3.07
CA ASN A 399 -32.79 -26.72 2.19
C ASN A 399 -31.38 -26.14 2.02
N ALA A 400 -30.63 -26.72 1.07
CA ALA A 400 -29.40 -26.15 0.52
C ALA A 400 -29.71 -24.95 -0.42
N ALA A 401 -30.67 -24.11 -0.04
CA ALA A 401 -30.99 -22.87 -0.71
C ALA A 401 -30.21 -21.75 -0.01
N GLN A 402 -29.03 -21.45 -0.55
CA GLN A 402 -28.21 -20.25 -0.29
C GLN A 402 -28.12 -19.86 1.19
N ALA A 403 -27.24 -20.55 1.93
CA ALA A 403 -26.64 -19.94 3.11
C ALA A 403 -25.96 -18.62 2.66
N PRO A 404 -26.08 -17.52 3.43
CA PRO A 404 -25.43 -16.26 3.09
C PRO A 404 -23.92 -16.49 2.89
N PRO A 405 -23.27 -15.81 1.93
CA PRO A 405 -21.83 -15.91 1.72
C PRO A 405 -21.13 -15.71 3.06
N THR A 406 -20.25 -16.65 3.40
CA THR A 406 -19.52 -16.56 4.67
C THR A 406 -18.40 -15.53 4.56
N PRO A 407 -18.01 -14.86 5.64
CA PRO A 407 -16.87 -13.95 5.68
C PRO A 407 -15.59 -14.44 4.97
N LEU A 408 -15.37 -15.76 5.00
CA LEU A 408 -14.26 -16.41 4.32
C LEU A 408 -14.37 -16.37 2.80
N THR A 409 -15.60 -16.46 2.26
CA THR A 409 -15.84 -16.40 0.81
C THR A 409 -15.46 -15.04 0.23
N ASP A 410 -15.75 -13.94 0.94
CA ASP A 410 -15.40 -12.59 0.48
C ASP A 410 -13.88 -12.37 0.50
N LEU A 411 -13.20 -12.81 1.56
CA LEU A 411 -11.74 -12.74 1.63
C LEU A 411 -11.07 -13.57 0.52
N HIS A 412 -11.61 -14.75 0.22
CA HIS A 412 -11.10 -15.58 -0.87
C HIS A 412 -11.38 -14.98 -2.26
N HIS A 413 -12.52 -14.30 -2.41
CA HIS A 413 -12.83 -13.53 -3.61
C HIS A 413 -11.80 -12.42 -3.83
N ILE A 414 -11.54 -11.59 -2.81
CA ILE A 414 -10.52 -10.54 -2.89
C ILE A 414 -9.15 -11.13 -3.18
N GLN A 415 -8.77 -12.23 -2.51
CA GLN A 415 -7.50 -12.92 -2.76
C GLN A 415 -7.36 -13.36 -4.23
N THR A 416 -8.42 -13.90 -4.82
CA THR A 416 -8.45 -14.32 -6.22
C THR A 416 -8.21 -13.13 -7.16
N HIS A 417 -8.87 -11.99 -6.91
CA HIS A 417 -8.66 -10.78 -7.70
C HIS A 417 -7.24 -10.21 -7.56
N LEU A 418 -6.65 -10.23 -6.37
CA LEU A 418 -5.26 -9.83 -6.17
C LEU A 418 -4.28 -10.72 -6.96
N LEU A 419 -4.55 -12.03 -7.05
CA LEU A 419 -3.76 -12.95 -7.86
C LEU A 419 -3.89 -12.65 -9.37
N LEU A 420 -5.09 -12.33 -9.84
CA LEU A 420 -5.32 -11.90 -11.22
C LEU A 420 -4.55 -10.61 -11.54
N LEU A 421 -4.59 -9.61 -10.64
CA LEU A 421 -3.82 -8.37 -10.79
C LEU A 421 -2.31 -8.63 -10.81
N GLN A 422 -1.81 -9.56 -9.98
CA GLN A 422 -0.41 -9.96 -10.00
C GLN A 422 -0.02 -10.56 -11.35
N SER A 423 -0.85 -11.46 -11.90
CA SER A 423 -0.63 -12.04 -13.23
C SER A 423 -0.60 -10.97 -14.32
N ARG A 424 -1.54 -10.01 -14.28
CA ARG A 424 -1.59 -8.89 -15.22
C ARG A 424 -0.31 -8.07 -15.18
N ILE A 425 0.11 -7.56 -14.01
CA ILE A 425 1.36 -6.78 -13.90
C ILE A 425 2.58 -7.60 -14.36
N GLN A 426 2.65 -8.88 -14.02
CA GLN A 426 3.77 -9.74 -14.45
C GLN A 426 3.84 -9.87 -15.97
N SER A 427 2.70 -9.93 -16.66
CA SER A 427 2.65 -9.98 -18.13
C SER A 427 3.09 -8.69 -18.82
N LEU A 428 3.00 -7.53 -18.14
CA LEU A 428 3.47 -6.25 -18.69
C LEU A 428 4.99 -6.14 -18.74
N LEU A 429 5.70 -6.83 -17.83
CA LEU A 429 7.14 -6.65 -17.67
C LEU A 429 7.95 -7.04 -18.93
N PRO A 430 7.70 -8.20 -19.58
CA PRO A 430 8.35 -8.52 -20.86
C PRO A 430 8.06 -7.49 -21.96
N VAL A 431 6.83 -6.97 -22.01
CA VAL A 431 6.40 -6.02 -23.05
C VAL A 431 7.12 -4.67 -22.87
N VAL A 432 7.15 -4.14 -21.64
CA VAL A 432 7.89 -2.91 -21.29
C VAL A 432 9.39 -3.07 -21.58
N MET A 433 9.98 -4.21 -21.22
CA MET A 433 11.40 -4.49 -21.50
C MET A 433 11.69 -4.59 -23.00
N GLY A 434 10.77 -5.19 -23.76
CA GLY A 434 10.84 -5.26 -25.23
C GLY A 434 10.78 -3.88 -25.87
N ALA A 435 9.80 -3.05 -25.46
CA ALA A 435 9.67 -1.67 -25.91
C ALA A 435 10.93 -0.84 -25.58
N PHE A 436 11.51 -1.05 -24.39
CA PHE A 436 12.70 -0.32 -23.97
C PHE A 436 13.91 -0.68 -24.80
N SER A 437 14.12 -1.98 -25.03
CA SER A 437 15.19 -2.48 -25.90
C SER A 437 15.04 -1.97 -27.33
N LEU A 438 13.82 -1.92 -27.86
CA LEU A 438 13.52 -1.39 -29.18
C LEU A 438 13.84 0.12 -29.29
N LEU A 439 13.41 0.93 -28.31
CA LEU A 439 13.68 2.36 -28.30
C LEU A 439 15.17 2.67 -28.13
N GLU A 440 15.88 1.95 -27.27
CA GLU A 440 17.34 2.12 -27.14
C GLU A 440 18.07 1.75 -28.43
N ALA A 441 17.62 0.71 -29.14
CA ALA A 441 18.16 0.35 -30.44
C ALA A 441 17.92 1.46 -31.49
N GLN A 442 16.71 2.00 -31.58
CA GLN A 442 16.39 3.13 -32.47
C GLN A 442 17.22 4.38 -32.13
N HIS A 443 17.37 4.69 -30.85
CA HIS A 443 18.18 5.81 -30.38
C HIS A 443 19.66 5.65 -30.75
N SER A 444 20.19 4.43 -30.62
CA SER A 444 21.56 4.09 -31.03
C SER A 444 21.75 4.30 -32.54
N VAL A 445 20.78 3.86 -33.36
CA VAL A 445 20.79 4.07 -34.82
C VAL A 445 20.80 5.56 -35.16
N LEU A 446 19.95 6.38 -34.52
CA LEU A 446 19.96 7.83 -34.77
C LEU A 446 21.26 8.52 -34.34
N LYS A 447 21.83 8.12 -33.21
CA LYS A 447 23.14 8.64 -32.76
C LYS A 447 24.25 8.28 -33.72
N ALA A 448 24.25 7.05 -34.23
CA ALA A 448 25.19 6.62 -35.25
C ALA A 448 25.05 7.48 -36.50
N ASP A 449 23.83 7.76 -36.96
CA ASP A 449 23.56 8.63 -38.11
C ASP A 449 24.07 10.07 -37.92
N LEU A 450 23.86 10.66 -36.73
CA LEU A 450 24.40 11.99 -36.41
C LEU A 450 25.93 12.00 -36.35
N THR A 451 26.52 10.97 -35.74
CA THR A 451 27.98 10.82 -35.67
C THR A 451 28.59 10.68 -37.06
N ILE A 452 27.93 9.93 -37.95
CA ILE A 452 28.29 9.78 -39.36
C ILE A 452 28.21 11.14 -40.09
N ARG A 453 27.20 11.98 -39.81
CA ARG A 453 27.08 13.32 -40.39
C ARG A 453 28.17 14.26 -39.89
N LEU A 454 28.40 14.29 -38.59
CA LEU A 454 29.41 15.16 -37.97
C LEU A 454 30.83 14.80 -38.41
N SER A 455 31.16 13.51 -38.40
CA SER A 455 32.45 13.01 -38.90
C SER A 455 32.64 13.36 -40.38
N GLY A 456 31.55 13.35 -41.17
CA GLY A 456 31.54 13.83 -42.54
C GLY A 456 31.88 15.32 -42.68
N ILE A 457 31.49 16.18 -41.73
CA ILE A 457 31.84 17.60 -41.71
C ILE A 457 33.30 17.80 -41.30
N ALA A 458 33.77 17.08 -40.27
CA ALA A 458 35.15 17.15 -39.81
C ALA A 458 36.14 16.74 -40.92
N LEU A 459 35.77 15.74 -41.71
CA LEU A 459 36.51 15.30 -42.91
C LEU A 459 36.73 16.44 -43.91
N VAL A 460 35.82 17.44 -43.99
CA VAL A 460 35.95 18.58 -44.92
C VAL A 460 36.93 19.57 -44.34
N PHE A 461 36.71 19.91 -43.07
CA PHE A 461 37.26 21.11 -42.46
C PHE A 461 38.72 20.92 -42.06
N VAL A 462 39.12 19.72 -41.64
CA VAL A 462 40.50 19.46 -41.19
C VAL A 462 41.52 19.70 -42.33
N PRO A 463 41.37 19.13 -43.53
CA PRO A 463 42.28 19.40 -44.66
C PRO A 463 42.21 20.85 -45.13
N LEU A 464 41.01 21.43 -45.16
CA LEU A 464 40.76 22.82 -45.61
C LEU A 464 41.42 23.84 -44.68
N SER A 465 41.33 23.62 -43.37
CA SER A 465 41.90 24.52 -42.35
C SER A 465 43.41 24.44 -42.35
N PHE A 466 43.97 23.23 -42.48
CA PHE A 466 45.42 23.03 -42.53
C PHE A 466 46.04 23.71 -43.76
N THR A 467 45.38 23.61 -44.90
CA THR A 467 45.84 24.28 -46.12
C THR A 467 45.67 25.78 -46.10
N ALA A 468 44.55 26.28 -45.57
CA ALA A 468 44.34 27.72 -45.38
C ALA A 468 45.39 28.32 -44.42
N SER A 469 45.65 27.65 -43.29
CA SER A 469 46.66 28.08 -42.31
C SER A 469 48.06 28.20 -42.90
N LEU A 470 48.46 27.25 -43.75
CA LEU A 470 49.82 27.18 -44.29
C LEU A 470 50.06 28.18 -45.42
N LEU A 471 48.99 28.53 -46.15
CA LEU A 471 49.00 29.63 -47.14
C LEU A 471 48.91 31.02 -46.53
N SER A 472 48.35 31.12 -45.32
CA SER A 472 48.18 32.40 -44.62
C SER A 472 49.50 32.99 -44.08
N MET A 473 50.62 32.27 -44.20
CA MET A 473 51.96 32.71 -43.80
C MET A 473 52.76 33.16 -45.05
N SER A 474 52.95 34.46 -45.30
CA SER A 474 53.80 35.00 -46.39
C SER A 474 55.24 35.32 -45.89
N ASP A 475 56.32 35.51 -46.68
CA ASP A 475 56.49 36.62 -47.65
C ASP A 475 57.15 36.35 -49.02
N ASP A 476 58.02 35.36 -49.23
CA ASP A 476 58.15 34.73 -50.57
C ASP A 476 57.60 33.30 -50.56
N PHE A 477 56.87 33.01 -49.47
CA PHE A 477 56.67 31.71 -48.86
C PHE A 477 55.69 30.85 -49.64
N THR A 478 56.18 29.77 -50.24
CA THR A 478 57.41 28.99 -49.93
C THR A 478 57.56 28.65 -48.48
N PRO A 479 58.19 27.52 -48.27
CA PRO A 479 59.38 27.34 -47.47
C PRO A 479 60.61 27.92 -48.18
N GLY A 480 60.82 29.23 -48.00
CA GLY A 480 62.11 29.91 -48.17
C GLY A 480 62.35 30.90 -49.33
N LYS A 481 61.78 30.72 -50.51
CA LYS A 481 62.41 31.08 -51.80
C LYS A 481 61.45 31.44 -52.96
N GLY A 482 61.99 31.67 -54.16
CA GLY A 482 61.26 32.01 -55.39
C GLY A 482 60.06 31.11 -55.71
N LYS A 483 58.94 31.48 -55.07
CA LYS A 483 57.55 31.11 -55.28
C LYS A 483 57.30 29.65 -55.59
N PHE A 484 57.71 28.82 -54.63
CA PHE A 484 57.16 27.58 -54.04
C PHE A 484 56.44 26.58 -54.91
N TRP A 485 56.41 26.81 -56.22
CA TRP A 485 55.60 26.06 -57.15
C TRP A 485 54.23 25.76 -56.52
N VAL A 486 53.51 26.84 -56.19
CA VAL A 486 53.32 27.39 -54.83
C VAL A 486 52.08 26.80 -54.33
N PHE A 487 52.17 26.10 -53.22
CA PHE A 487 51.00 25.40 -52.80
C PHE A 487 50.67 24.46 -53.99
N TRP A 488 49.79 24.71 -54.97
CA TRP A 488 49.80 24.22 -56.39
C TRP A 488 50.05 22.75 -56.78
N VAL A 489 50.91 22.01 -56.14
CA VAL A 489 50.57 20.62 -55.80
C VAL A 489 49.60 20.58 -54.64
N VAL A 490 49.72 21.57 -53.77
CA VAL A 490 48.89 21.76 -52.62
C VAL A 490 47.55 22.13 -53.09
N SER A 491 46.70 21.38 -52.47
CA SER A 491 45.33 21.34 -52.78
C SER A 491 45.00 20.79 -54.14
N ALA A 492 45.98 20.67 -55.05
CA ALA A 492 45.78 20.24 -56.42
C ALA A 492 45.36 18.79 -56.53
N PRO A 493 45.50 18.01 -55.47
CA PRO A 493 44.51 17.00 -55.23
C PRO A 493 43.96 16.94 -53.80
N LEU A 494 44.19 17.92 -52.88
CA LEU A 494 43.44 18.01 -51.57
C LEU A 494 41.98 17.68 -51.78
N ILE A 495 41.57 18.23 -52.89
CA ILE A 495 40.27 18.53 -53.35
C ILE A 495 40.09 17.85 -54.72
N VAL A 496 41.04 17.03 -55.24
CA VAL A 496 40.80 16.00 -56.31
C VAL A 496 40.40 14.59 -55.84
N GLY A 497 40.28 14.24 -54.57
CA GLY A 497 40.05 15.11 -53.47
C GLY A 497 39.36 14.53 -52.31
N LEU A 498 39.12 15.49 -51.44
CA LEU A 498 37.89 15.61 -50.76
C LEU A 498 36.83 14.73 -51.42
N PHE A 499 36.46 14.74 -52.70
CA PHE A 499 36.85 14.58 -54.12
C PHE A 499 37.31 13.17 -54.52
N TRP A 500 36.67 12.14 -54.07
CA TRP A 500 35.45 11.92 -54.81
C TRP A 500 34.43 12.12 -53.68
N TRP A 501 34.12 13.41 -53.40
CA TRP A 501 33.75 14.03 -52.09
C TRP A 501 32.34 13.79 -51.92
N GLY A 502 32.02 13.07 -50.88
CA GLY A 502 30.66 12.66 -50.88
C GLY A 502 30.37 11.62 -52.00
N PHE A 503 31.29 11.40 -52.97
CA PHE A 503 30.95 11.02 -54.36
C PHE A 503 30.39 9.62 -54.41
N TRP A 504 30.72 8.81 -53.41
CA TRP A 504 29.85 7.70 -53.05
C TRP A 504 29.31 7.76 -51.61
N VAL A 505 29.74 8.69 -50.73
CA VAL A 505 29.16 9.00 -49.39
C VAL A 505 27.64 9.03 -49.44
N GLN A 506 27.08 9.39 -50.58
CA GLN A 506 25.64 9.37 -50.77
C GLN A 506 25.13 8.63 -52.00
N ILE A 507 25.89 8.36 -53.07
CA ILE A 507 25.36 7.48 -54.14
C ILE A 507 24.99 6.10 -53.57
N GLY A 508 25.69 5.66 -52.51
CA GLY A 508 25.23 4.56 -51.69
C GLY A 508 24.00 4.91 -50.83
N ARG A 509 23.96 6.05 -50.12
CA ARG A 509 22.78 6.42 -49.29
C ARG A 509 21.48 6.58 -50.11
N VAL A 510 21.59 6.89 -51.41
CA VAL A 510 20.49 7.07 -52.38
C VAL A 510 20.00 5.74 -52.95
N ARG A 511 20.88 4.77 -53.26
CA ARG A 511 20.41 3.39 -53.51
C ARG A 511 19.78 2.76 -52.25
N ARG A 512 20.23 3.22 -51.07
CA ARG A 512 19.72 2.86 -49.74
C ARG A 512 18.34 3.45 -49.36
N GLY A 513 17.69 4.30 -50.18
CA GLY A 513 16.28 4.74 -49.97
C GLY A 513 15.29 4.31 -51.07
N TRP A 514 15.76 4.12 -52.31
CA TRP A 514 14.90 3.80 -53.48
C TRP A 514 14.34 2.37 -53.49
N ARG A 515 14.96 1.40 -52.81
CA ARG A 515 14.35 0.06 -52.62
C ARG A 515 13.38 0.00 -51.45
N TRP A 516 13.57 0.87 -50.45
CA TRP A 516 12.73 0.93 -49.25
C TRP A 516 11.33 1.55 -49.53
N ARG A 517 11.16 2.34 -50.60
CA ARG A 517 9.85 2.84 -51.07
C ARG A 517 9.18 1.98 -52.15
N GLY A 518 9.91 1.04 -52.75
CA GLY A 518 9.43 0.19 -53.86
C GLY A 518 8.74 -1.12 -53.44
N ARG A 519 8.88 -1.56 -52.18
CA ARG A 519 8.18 -2.75 -51.66
C ARG A 519 7.17 -2.44 -50.54
N GLY A 520 6.88 -1.16 -50.31
CA GLY A 520 5.79 -0.73 -49.42
C GLY A 520 4.43 -0.63 -50.12
N ARG A 521 4.30 -1.12 -51.38
CA ARG A 521 3.11 -0.96 -52.21
C ARG A 521 2.52 -2.26 -52.80
N GLU A 522 3.06 -3.44 -52.46
CA GLU A 522 2.66 -4.70 -53.11
C GLU A 522 2.16 -5.83 -52.17
N GLU A 523 2.01 -5.63 -50.86
CA GLU A 523 1.41 -6.66 -49.97
C GLU A 523 0.19 -6.17 -49.18
N VAL A 524 -0.67 -5.34 -49.81
CA VAL A 524 -2.08 -5.23 -49.41
C VAL A 524 -2.97 -5.49 -50.62
N GLU A 525 -2.76 -6.64 -51.25
CA GLU A 525 -3.78 -7.30 -52.06
C GLU A 525 -3.75 -8.79 -51.73
N PHE A 526 -4.53 -9.18 -50.72
CA PHE A 526 -5.11 -10.52 -50.71
C PHE A 526 -6.59 -10.39 -50.38
N GLY A 527 -7.37 -10.80 -51.36
CA GLY A 527 -8.81 -10.77 -51.38
C GLY A 527 -9.44 -11.61 -50.28
N GLY A 528 -10.64 -11.15 -49.91
CA GLY A 528 -11.59 -11.85 -49.06
C GLY A 528 -12.99 -11.35 -49.37
N LYS A 529 -13.42 -11.44 -50.63
CA LYS A 529 -14.84 -11.51 -50.98
C LYS A 529 -15.30 -12.92 -50.64
N ILE A 530 -16.18 -13.06 -49.65
CA ILE A 530 -17.18 -14.12 -49.61
C ILE A 530 -18.50 -13.45 -49.22
N GLU A 531 -19.53 -13.85 -49.95
CA GLU A 531 -20.95 -13.55 -49.82
C GLU A 531 -21.51 -13.74 -48.40
#